data_AF-A0A2V1ECQ1-F1
#
_entry.id   AF-A0A2V1ECQ1-F1
#
_cell.length_a   1.000
_cell.length_b   1.000
_cell.length_c   1.000
_cell.angle_alpha   90.00
_cell.angle_beta   90.00
_cell.angle_gamma   90.00
#
_symmetry.space_group_name_H-M   'P 1'
#
loop_
_entity.id
_entity.type
_entity.pdbx_description
1 polymer ?
#
loop_
_entity_poly.entity_id
_entity_poly.type
_entity_poly.pdbx_seq_one_letter_code
_entity_poly.pdbx_strand_id
1 'polypeptide(L)'
;MPRTILIDVRTPTECLSTGLLSLPHSSNNNTITPPTMNIEYTQIASLPVISQRDHSIEVRKDDRILLYCRSGRRSGIARGTLMQMGFDDVSDLGGFEEARGWLERERKREDESGKTVVEGGGKEGGEEGKRRMEKRVKGFEGLVAGLKELE
;
A
#
# COMPACT_ATOMS: atom_id res chain seq x y z
N MET A 1 -11.77 -8.20 15.26
CA MET A 1 -11.55 -8.07 13.80
C MET A 1 -10.45 -7.04 13.63
N PRO A 2 -9.35 -7.38 12.95
CA PRO A 2 -8.28 -6.42 12.69
C PRO A 2 -8.86 -5.29 11.84
N ARG A 3 -8.64 -4.05 12.27
CA ARG A 3 -9.07 -2.86 11.51
C ARG A 3 -7.94 -2.41 10.61
N THR A 4 -8.31 -1.80 9.48
CA THR A 4 -7.33 -1.18 8.59
C THR A 4 -7.22 0.30 8.93
N ILE A 5 -5.99 0.77 9.12
CA ILE A 5 -5.67 2.15 9.51
C ILE A 5 -4.72 2.73 8.47
N LEU A 6 -5.02 3.95 8.01
CA LEU A 6 -4.20 4.64 7.03
C LEU A 6 -3.40 5.75 7.70
N ILE A 7 -2.08 5.72 7.55
CA ILE A 7 -1.17 6.67 8.18
C ILE A 7 -0.40 7.44 7.11
N ASP A 8 -0.61 8.75 7.12
CA ASP A 8 0.14 9.70 6.33
C ASP A 8 1.45 10.03 7.04
N VAL A 9 2.59 9.69 6.43
CA VAL A 9 3.92 9.97 7.01
C VAL A 9 4.60 11.22 6.48
N ARG A 10 3.82 12.14 5.89
CA ARG A 10 4.32 13.43 5.42
C ARG A 10 4.41 14.41 6.57
N THR A 11 5.09 15.52 6.31
CA THR A 11 5.11 16.62 7.28
C THR A 11 3.71 17.23 7.38
N PRO A 12 3.32 17.78 8.54
CA PRO A 12 2.03 18.43 8.70
C PRO A 12 1.85 19.60 7.71
N THR A 13 2.95 20.27 7.31
CA THR A 13 2.94 21.31 6.27
C THR A 13 2.52 20.78 4.89
N GLU A 14 2.97 19.59 4.51
CA GLU A 14 2.56 18.95 3.25
C GLU A 14 1.07 18.57 3.29
N CYS A 15 0.59 18.05 4.43
CA CYS A 15 -0.84 17.76 4.62
C CYS A 15 -1.70 19.01 4.56
N LEU A 16 -1.25 20.14 5.09
CA LEU A 16 -1.99 21.40 5.00
C LEU A 16 -2.15 21.87 3.54
N SER A 17 -1.15 21.60 2.69
CA SER A 17 -1.18 22.02 1.28
C SER A 17 -1.98 21.09 0.37
N THR A 18 -1.99 19.79 0.64
CA THR A 18 -2.55 18.77 -0.29
C THR A 18 -3.75 18.01 0.29
N GLY A 19 -4.00 18.15 1.58
CA GLY A 19 -5.00 17.37 2.32
C GLY A 19 -4.49 15.98 2.71
N LEU A 20 -5.18 15.40 3.68
CA LEU A 20 -5.09 13.97 3.97
C LEU A 20 -5.77 13.19 2.86
N LEU A 21 -5.21 12.02 2.53
CA LEU A 21 -5.89 11.07 1.68
C LEU A 21 -7.05 10.44 2.45
N SER A 22 -8.23 11.04 2.35
CA SER A 22 -9.49 10.49 2.82
C SER A 22 -10.46 10.36 1.63
N LEU A 23 -11.22 9.27 1.56
CA LEU A 23 -12.32 9.21 0.60
C LEU A 23 -13.53 9.97 1.14
N PRO A 24 -14.32 10.61 0.26
CA PRO A 24 -15.64 11.08 0.63
C PRO A 24 -16.52 9.88 1.00
N HIS A 25 -17.31 10.04 2.07
CA HIS A 25 -18.29 9.08 2.54
C HIS A 25 -19.14 8.59 1.36
N SER A 26 -19.15 7.29 1.10
CA SER A 26 -20.02 6.74 0.07
C SER A 26 -21.47 7.06 0.43
N SER A 27 -22.27 7.40 -0.57
CA SER A 27 -23.69 7.72 -0.37
C SER A 27 -24.54 6.55 0.16
N ASN A 28 -23.95 5.36 0.31
CA ASN A 28 -24.49 4.29 1.13
C ASN A 28 -23.87 4.38 2.54
N ASN A 29 -24.72 4.47 3.58
CA ASN A 29 -24.34 4.62 5.00
C ASN A 29 -23.50 3.46 5.59
N ASN A 30 -22.86 2.63 4.78
CA ASN A 30 -22.12 1.44 5.19
C ASN A 30 -20.63 1.45 4.81
N THR A 31 -20.10 2.57 4.28
CA THR A 31 -18.68 2.61 3.91
C THR A 31 -17.80 2.85 5.13
N ILE A 32 -17.02 1.84 5.47
CA ILE A 32 -15.96 1.89 6.47
C ILE A 32 -14.72 2.46 5.78
N THR A 33 -14.68 3.78 5.60
CA THR A 33 -13.40 4.42 5.27
C THR A 33 -12.42 4.17 6.41
N PRO A 34 -11.20 3.68 6.14
CA PRO A 34 -10.22 3.46 7.19
C PRO A 34 -9.91 4.81 7.86
N PRO A 35 -9.82 4.87 9.19
CA PRO A 35 -9.41 6.10 9.87
C PRO A 35 -8.04 6.53 9.35
N THR A 36 -7.94 7.81 8.99
CA THR A 36 -6.73 8.40 8.41
C THR A 36 -6.11 9.35 9.42
N MET A 37 -4.83 9.19 9.73
CA MET A 37 -4.11 10.13 10.60
C MET A 37 -2.77 10.55 10.00
N ASN A 38 -2.29 11.75 10.35
CA ASN A 38 -0.94 12.20 10.02
C ASN A 38 0.00 11.93 11.20
N ILE A 39 1.11 11.23 10.94
CA ILE A 39 2.24 11.08 11.85
C ILE A 39 3.50 11.16 11.00
N GLU A 40 4.31 12.20 11.18
CA GLU A 40 5.57 12.33 10.44
C GLU A 40 6.45 11.09 10.63
N TYR A 41 7.15 10.65 9.57
CA TYR A 41 8.01 9.46 9.61
C TYR A 41 9.07 9.50 10.72
N THR A 42 9.53 10.69 11.11
CA THR A 42 10.49 10.91 12.21
C THR A 42 9.88 10.57 13.57
N GLN A 43 8.56 10.69 13.71
CA GLN A 43 7.80 10.46 14.93
C GLN A 43 7.03 9.14 14.94
N ILE A 44 7.18 8.30 13.91
CA ILE A 44 6.45 7.04 13.79
C ILE A 44 6.69 6.09 14.98
N ALA A 45 7.88 6.16 15.60
CA ALA A 45 8.19 5.39 16.81
C ALA A 45 7.32 5.78 18.02
N SER A 46 6.73 6.98 18.00
CA SER A 46 5.82 7.48 19.02
C SER A 46 4.35 7.12 18.73
N LEU A 47 4.06 6.41 17.64
CA LEU A 47 2.71 5.96 17.28
C LEU A 47 1.92 5.38 18.47
N PRO A 48 2.42 4.42 19.28
CA PRO A 48 1.65 3.86 20.38
C PRO A 48 1.30 4.89 21.47
N VAL A 49 2.11 5.95 21.62
CA VAL A 49 1.84 7.04 22.56
C VAL A 49 0.81 8.01 21.96
N ILE A 50 0.91 8.30 20.66
CA ILE A 50 0.00 9.20 19.95
C ILE A 50 -1.41 8.58 19.88
N SER A 51 -1.52 7.29 19.55
CA SER A 51 -2.79 6.56 19.48
C SER A 51 -3.49 6.41 20.83
N GLN A 52 -2.74 6.49 21.95
CA GLN A 52 -3.33 6.47 23.30
C GLN A 52 -3.88 7.84 23.71
N ARG A 53 -3.30 8.93 23.21
CA ARG A 53 -3.78 10.29 23.51
C ARG A 53 -4.99 10.65 22.67
N ASP A 54 -4.97 10.26 21.40
CA ASP A 54 -6.06 10.50 20.47
C ASP A 54 -7.10 9.37 20.59
N HIS A 55 -8.12 9.60 21.44
CA HIS A 55 -9.22 8.66 21.67
C HIS A 55 -10.05 8.38 20.40
N SER A 56 -9.81 9.13 19.32
CA SER A 56 -10.49 8.96 18.04
C SER A 56 -9.97 7.78 17.24
N ILE A 57 -8.70 7.39 17.40
CA ILE A 57 -8.04 6.34 16.59
C ILE A 57 -7.13 5.49 17.48
N GLU A 58 -7.66 4.36 17.95
CA GLU A 58 -6.88 3.35 18.66
C GLU A 58 -6.14 2.43 17.66
N VAL A 59 -4.81 2.38 17.76
CA VAL A 59 -3.96 1.49 16.96
C VAL A 59 -3.45 0.34 17.81
N ARG A 60 -3.74 -0.89 17.40
CA ARG A 60 -3.26 -2.12 18.04
C ARG A 60 -2.17 -2.77 17.19
N LYS A 61 -1.38 -3.67 17.79
CA LYS A 61 -0.29 -4.39 17.08
C LYS A 61 -0.78 -5.38 16.01
N ASP A 62 -2.01 -5.86 16.17
CA ASP A 62 -2.72 -6.77 15.24
C ASP A 62 -3.46 -6.02 14.13
N ASP A 63 -3.51 -4.68 14.21
CA ASP A 63 -4.19 -3.88 13.20
C ASP A 63 -3.36 -3.78 11.93
N ARG A 64 -4.06 -3.69 10.80
CA ARG A 64 -3.47 -3.52 9.48
C ARG A 64 -3.11 -2.07 9.25
N ILE A 65 -1.82 -1.77 9.28
CA ILE A 65 -1.29 -0.41 9.13
C ILE A 65 -0.83 -0.20 7.70
N LEU A 66 -1.45 0.78 7.04
CA LEU A 66 -1.10 1.19 5.69
C LEU A 66 -0.40 2.55 5.75
N LEU A 67 0.81 2.62 5.22
CA LEU A 67 1.63 3.83 5.21
C LEU A 67 1.71 4.39 3.81
N TYR A 68 1.62 5.71 3.68
CA TYR A 68 1.94 6.38 2.42
C TYR A 68 2.64 7.70 2.69
N CYS A 69 3.38 8.17 1.70
CA CYS A 69 3.95 9.50 1.73
C CYS A 69 3.78 10.19 0.37
N ARG A 70 4.60 11.21 0.09
CA ARG A 70 4.56 11.88 -1.21
C ARG A 70 5.10 11.00 -2.34
N SER A 71 6.20 10.27 -2.10
CA SER A 71 6.99 9.57 -3.14
C SER A 71 7.48 8.16 -2.74
N GLY A 72 6.90 7.53 -1.71
CA GLY A 72 7.28 6.20 -1.20
C GLY A 72 8.49 6.10 -0.25
N ARG A 73 9.51 6.96 -0.37
CA ARG A 73 10.75 6.79 0.43
C ARG A 73 10.54 6.81 1.95
N ARG A 74 9.70 7.74 2.44
CA ARG A 74 9.48 7.93 3.88
C ARG A 74 8.60 6.83 4.48
N SER A 75 7.64 6.33 3.71
CA SER A 75 6.74 5.26 4.14
C SER A 75 7.46 3.91 4.23
N GLY A 76 8.45 3.65 3.36
CA GLY A 76 9.35 2.52 3.51
C GLY A 76 10.18 2.55 4.81
N ILE A 77 10.72 3.72 5.17
CA ILE A 77 11.46 3.90 6.45
C ILE A 77 10.52 3.68 7.64
N ALA A 78 9.34 4.30 7.60
CA ALA A 78 8.33 4.18 8.65
C ALA A 78 7.88 2.73 8.86
N ARG A 79 7.70 1.97 7.77
CA ARG A 79 7.37 0.55 7.80
C ARG A 79 8.43 -0.25 8.55
N GLY A 80 9.71 -0.03 8.23
CA GLY A 80 10.82 -0.70 8.91
C GLY A 80 10.81 -0.45 10.42
N THR A 81 10.58 0.81 10.82
CA THR A 81 10.48 1.18 12.24
C THR A 81 9.32 0.47 12.94
N LEU A 82 8.13 0.43 12.33
CA LEU A 82 6.96 -0.24 12.92
C LEU A 82 7.17 -1.76 13.01
N MET A 83 7.73 -2.39 11.98
CA MET A 83 8.07 -3.82 12.04
C MET A 83 9.05 -4.11 13.19
N GLN A 84 10.05 -3.26 13.40
CA GLN A 84 10.98 -3.39 14.51
C GLN A 84 10.32 -3.21 15.89
N MET A 85 9.22 -2.46 15.98
CA MET A 85 8.41 -2.29 17.19
C MET A 85 7.45 -3.49 17.46
N GLY A 86 7.37 -4.44 16.53
CA GLY A 86 6.53 -5.62 16.63
C GLY A 86 5.07 -5.37 16.29
N PHE A 87 4.82 -4.58 15.24
CA PHE A 87 3.54 -4.56 14.53
C PHE A 87 3.49 -5.72 13.53
N ASP A 88 2.37 -6.44 13.48
CA ASP A 88 2.24 -7.69 12.71
C ASP A 88 2.01 -7.42 11.22
N ASP A 89 1.08 -6.49 10.90
CA ASP A 89 0.68 -6.20 9.52
C ASP A 89 0.93 -4.73 9.15
N VAL A 90 2.09 -4.46 8.54
CA VAL A 90 2.49 -3.11 8.09
C VAL A 90 2.84 -3.12 6.61
N SER A 91 2.06 -2.40 5.81
CA SER A 91 2.23 -2.29 4.36
C SER A 91 2.56 -0.86 3.93
N ASP A 92 3.50 -0.74 3.00
CA ASP A 92 3.82 0.53 2.33
C ASP A 92 3.03 0.63 1.03
N LEU A 93 2.17 1.65 0.92
CA LEU A 93 1.41 1.97 -0.29
C LEU A 93 2.21 2.88 -1.24
N GLY A 94 3.40 3.35 -0.84
CA GLY A 94 4.27 4.15 -1.68
C GLY A 94 3.89 5.64 -1.69
N GLY A 95 3.74 6.20 -2.89
CA GLY A 95 3.42 7.60 -3.13
C GLY A 95 1.96 7.96 -2.90
N PHE A 96 1.67 9.26 -2.93
CA PHE A 96 0.33 9.79 -2.69
C PHE A 96 -0.67 9.30 -3.76
N GLU A 97 -0.24 9.27 -5.02
CA GLU A 97 -1.07 8.79 -6.13
C GLU A 97 -1.29 7.27 -6.09
N GLU A 98 -0.29 6.50 -5.67
CA GLU A 98 -0.41 5.05 -5.53
C GLU A 98 -1.38 4.68 -4.41
N ALA A 99 -1.25 5.35 -3.26
CA ALA A 99 -2.18 5.21 -2.14
C ALA A 99 -3.61 5.60 -2.53
N ARG A 100 -3.78 6.66 -3.33
CA ARG A 100 -5.08 7.07 -3.87
C ARG A 100 -5.68 5.97 -4.76
N GLY A 101 -4.90 5.43 -5.68
CA GLY A 101 -5.33 4.35 -6.55
C GLY A 101 -5.64 3.05 -5.78
N TRP A 102 -4.92 2.76 -4.69
CA TRP A 102 -5.25 1.64 -3.80
C TRP A 102 -6.62 1.86 -3.16
N LEU A 103 -6.86 3.05 -2.63
CA LEU A 103 -8.09 3.40 -1.92
C LEU A 103 -9.32 3.37 -2.85
N GLU A 104 -9.17 3.80 -4.11
CA GLU A 104 -10.20 3.69 -5.15
C GLU A 104 -10.50 2.23 -5.51
N ARG A 105 -9.49 1.36 -5.56
CA ARG A 105 -9.68 -0.08 -5.83
C ARG A 105 -10.36 -0.80 -4.67
N GLU A 106 -10.01 -0.48 -3.43
CA GLU A 106 -10.67 -1.09 -2.26
C GLU A 106 -12.15 -0.75 -2.22
N ARG A 107 -12.51 0.52 -2.46
CA ARG A 107 -13.92 0.92 -2.59
C ARG A 107 -14.64 0.12 -3.68
N LYS A 108 -13.97 -0.09 -4.82
CA LYS A 108 -14.54 -0.86 -5.92
C LYS A 108 -14.67 -2.35 -5.58
N ARG A 109 -13.73 -2.94 -4.83
CA ARG A 109 -13.81 -4.32 -4.34
C ARG A 109 -14.94 -4.55 -3.34
N GLU A 110 -15.30 -3.54 -2.57
CA GLU A 110 -16.48 -3.61 -1.68
C GLU A 110 -17.78 -3.59 -2.50
N ASP A 111 -17.88 -2.72 -3.51
CA ASP A 111 -19.00 -2.71 -4.47
C ASP A 111 -19.07 -4.01 -5.31
N GLU A 112 -17.91 -4.59 -5.66
CA GLU A 112 -17.77 -5.82 -6.45
C GLU A 112 -17.75 -7.11 -5.60
N SER A 113 -17.74 -7.04 -4.26
CA SER A 113 -18.02 -8.24 -3.43
C SER A 113 -19.51 -8.62 -3.46
N GLY A 114 -20.35 -7.80 -4.09
CA GLY A 114 -21.66 -8.19 -4.62
C GLY A 114 -21.63 -8.76 -6.06
N LYS A 115 -20.46 -8.81 -6.73
CA LYS A 115 -20.33 -9.25 -8.13
C LYS A 115 -18.91 -9.77 -8.46
N THR A 116 -18.76 -11.08 -8.43
CA THR A 116 -17.57 -11.90 -8.74
C THR A 116 -16.78 -11.54 -10.02
N VAL A 117 -15.43 -11.63 -9.90
CA VAL A 117 -14.33 -11.84 -10.90
C VAL A 117 -14.02 -10.65 -11.85
N VAL A 118 -12.80 -10.25 -12.27
CA VAL A 118 -11.45 -10.87 -12.43
C VAL A 118 -10.38 -9.74 -12.56
N GLU A 119 -9.15 -10.04 -12.12
CA GLU A 119 -7.81 -9.61 -12.61
C GLU A 119 -7.35 -8.13 -12.73
N GLY A 120 -6.09 -7.91 -12.31
CA GLY A 120 -5.27 -6.75 -12.70
C GLY A 120 -4.09 -6.49 -11.75
N GLY A 121 -2.96 -7.16 -12.00
CA GLY A 121 -1.72 -7.04 -11.24
C GLY A 121 -1.01 -5.68 -11.37
N GLY A 122 -0.07 -5.44 -10.45
CA GLY A 122 0.85 -4.30 -10.47
C GLY A 122 1.98 -4.48 -9.47
N LYS A 123 3.14 -4.86 -10.00
CA LYS A 123 4.45 -5.13 -9.39
C LYS A 123 5.01 -3.96 -8.55
N GLU A 124 5.55 -4.25 -7.37
CA GLU A 124 6.99 -4.33 -7.01
C GLU A 124 7.73 -2.99 -6.91
N GLY A 125 8.32 -2.78 -5.72
CA GLY A 125 9.08 -1.59 -5.34
C GLY A 125 10.33 -1.32 -6.16
N GLY A 126 10.68 -0.04 -6.23
CA GLY A 126 11.93 0.44 -6.81
C GLY A 126 13.00 0.62 -5.75
N GLU A 127 14.00 -0.26 -5.74
CA GLU A 127 15.34 0.01 -5.22
C GLU A 127 16.32 0.11 -6.41
N GLU A 128 17.12 1.18 -6.42
CA GLU A 128 18.13 1.51 -7.43
C GLU A 128 19.23 0.44 -7.56
N GLY A 129 19.77 0.22 -8.76
CA GLY A 129 21.06 -0.46 -8.87
C GLY A 129 21.49 -0.88 -10.28
N LYS A 130 22.38 -0.10 -10.89
CA LYS A 130 23.14 -0.42 -12.12
C LYS A 130 23.60 -1.89 -12.20
N ARG A 131 23.43 -2.55 -13.36
CA ARG A 131 24.51 -3.24 -14.13
C ARG A 131 23.99 -4.02 -15.35
N ARG A 132 24.38 -3.50 -16.53
CA ARG A 132 24.92 -4.19 -17.72
C ARG A 132 24.69 -5.72 -17.89
N MET A 133 24.17 -6.03 -19.08
CA MET A 133 24.71 -7.01 -20.05
C MET A 133 24.35 -8.51 -19.92
N GLU A 134 23.65 -8.94 -20.97
CA GLU A 134 23.81 -10.20 -21.74
C GLU A 134 23.28 -11.56 -21.24
N LYS A 135 22.61 -12.20 -22.22
CA LYS A 135 22.53 -13.63 -22.53
C LYS A 135 21.62 -14.48 -21.63
N ARG A 136 20.49 -14.89 -22.22
CA ARG A 136 20.24 -16.32 -22.50
C ARG A 136 19.10 -16.51 -23.51
N VAL A 137 19.53 -16.82 -24.72
CA VAL A 137 18.82 -17.58 -25.74
C VAL A 137 18.35 -18.90 -25.10
N LYS A 138 17.09 -19.30 -25.30
CA LYS A 138 16.59 -20.69 -25.48
C LYS A 138 15.08 -20.74 -25.28
N GLY A 139 14.34 -20.24 -26.26
CA GLY A 139 12.89 -20.50 -26.40
C GLY A 139 12.48 -20.91 -27.80
N PHE A 140 13.39 -20.85 -28.78
CA PHE A 140 13.08 -21.07 -30.19
C PHE A 140 13.31 -22.52 -30.66
N GLU A 141 13.94 -23.38 -29.85
CA GLU A 141 14.27 -24.77 -30.22
C GLU A 141 13.11 -25.76 -30.03
N GLY A 142 12.01 -25.36 -29.38
CA GLY A 142 10.85 -26.25 -29.15
C GLY A 142 9.81 -26.28 -30.29
N LEU A 143 9.76 -25.24 -31.13
CA LEU A 143 8.68 -25.08 -32.11
C LEU A 143 8.98 -25.68 -33.49
N VAL A 144 10.25 -25.91 -33.83
CA VAL A 144 10.63 -26.48 -35.13
C VAL A 144 10.61 -28.02 -35.11
N ALA A 145 10.67 -28.64 -33.93
CA ALA A 145 10.68 -30.10 -33.79
C ALA A 145 9.29 -30.76 -33.97
N GLY A 146 8.20 -30.00 -33.85
CA GLY A 146 6.84 -30.55 -33.89
C GLY A 146 6.19 -30.66 -35.28
N LEU A 147 6.79 -30.08 -36.32
CA LEU A 147 6.19 -30.05 -37.67
C LEU A 147 6.81 -31.03 -38.67
N LYS A 148 7.73 -31.89 -38.22
CA LYS A 148 8.41 -32.90 -39.05
C LYS A 148 7.99 -34.34 -38.67
N GLU A 149 6.75 -34.53 -38.25
CA GLU A 149 6.18 -35.87 -37.97
C GLU A 149 4.75 -36.02 -38.49
N LEU A 150 4.47 -35.48 -39.68
CA LEU A 150 3.42 -36.01 -40.53
C LEU A 150 3.89 -35.92 -41.98
N GLU A 151 4.66 -36.96 -42.34
CA GLU A 151 4.70 -37.52 -43.69
C GLU A 151 3.41 -38.33 -43.93
#